data_AF-A0AAU1VMB9-F1
#
_entry.id   AF-A0AAU1VMB9-F1
#
_cell.length_a   1.000
_cell.length_b   1.000
_cell.length_c   1.000
_cell.angle_alpha   90.00
_cell.angle_beta   90.00
_cell.angle_gamma   90.00
#
_symmetry.space_group_name_H-M   'P 1'
#
loop_
_entity.id
_entity.type
_entity.pdbx_description
1 polymer ?
#
loop_
_entity_poly.entity_id
_entity_poly.type
_entity_poly.pdbx_seq_one_letter_code
_entity_poly.pdbx_strand_id
1 'polypeptide(L)'
;MNAKTVLPAVGMTAVSMVLTLAVVMMWLGTAMPWPVALVVGLGIDGGWLATLAYERRLAAQGDHSNPVTAVGWSFGLIATGVLVAHALTEESAGAWLAVAWLPIAAKALWLVHGLWERTALTGEALDAIQGIQQEARDEAAVARARLRAEASTEETRLTAVTQAGARVAHVQARTADTLSRAWSTLESAREGEDTGRALTSVTTRVTPGVTPRWELPVWGPTEPVSAFALESAGALSDEALDALVDKIRHSETPALSYREMAARFRSAGHSASEVRLRAAWKRVAA
;
A
#
# COMPACT_ATOMS: atom_id res chain seq x y z
N MET A 1 -9.21 -21.46 23.89
CA MET A 1 -9.64 -20.85 25.18
C MET A 1 -10.36 -21.91 25.99
N ASN A 2 -9.91 -22.19 27.22
CA ASN A 2 -10.59 -23.16 28.07
C ASN A 2 -11.78 -22.46 28.74
N ALA A 3 -13.02 -22.77 28.34
CA ALA A 3 -14.22 -22.09 28.84
C ALA A 3 -14.34 -22.11 30.38
N LYS A 4 -13.76 -23.13 31.02
CA LYS A 4 -13.78 -23.33 32.47
C LYS A 4 -13.01 -22.27 33.27
N THR A 5 -11.99 -21.64 32.68
CA THR A 5 -11.09 -20.72 33.41
C THR A 5 -11.52 -19.26 33.29
N VAL A 6 -12.31 -18.91 32.26
CA VAL A 6 -12.82 -17.55 32.02
C VAL A 6 -14.15 -17.29 32.77
N LEU A 7 -14.91 -18.36 33.04
CA LEU A 7 -16.27 -18.29 33.59
C LEU A 7 -16.40 -17.47 34.88
N PRO A 8 -15.50 -17.59 35.88
CA PRO A 8 -15.57 -16.80 37.10
C PRO A 8 -15.37 -15.30 36.86
N ALA A 9 -14.45 -14.93 35.97
CA ALA A 9 -14.17 -13.52 35.64
C ALA A 9 -15.35 -12.87 34.93
N VAL A 10 -15.97 -13.59 33.98
CA VAL A 10 -17.17 -13.13 33.29
C VAL A 10 -18.34 -13.01 34.26
N GLY A 11 -18.58 -14.02 35.09
CA GLY A 11 -19.66 -14.00 36.09
C GLY A 11 -19.52 -12.82 37.06
N MET A 12 -18.32 -12.61 37.61
CA MET A 12 -18.07 -11.50 38.54
C MET A 12 -18.19 -10.13 37.86
N THR A 13 -17.76 -10.00 36.61
CA THR A 13 -17.92 -8.76 35.82
C THR A 13 -19.41 -8.47 35.61
N ALA A 14 -20.19 -9.46 35.19
CA ALA A 14 -21.63 -9.30 34.96
C ALA A 14 -22.39 -8.91 36.24
N VAL A 15 -22.11 -9.60 37.37
CA VAL A 15 -22.71 -9.27 38.67
C VAL A 15 -22.33 -7.84 39.10
N SER A 16 -21.05 -7.48 38.93
CA SER A 16 -20.56 -6.14 39.26
C SER A 16 -21.27 -5.05 38.46
N MET A 17 -21.48 -5.26 37.15
CA MET A 17 -22.17 -4.29 36.29
C MET A 17 -23.63 -4.12 36.70
N VAL A 18 -24.35 -5.24 36.86
CA VAL A 18 -25.77 -5.20 37.28
C VAL A 18 -25.92 -4.45 38.60
N LEU A 19 -25.02 -4.69 39.55
CA LEU A 19 -25.02 -3.99 40.83
C LEU A 19 -24.72 -2.49 40.66
N THR A 20 -23.69 -2.14 39.90
CA THR A 20 -23.30 -0.74 39.69
C THR A 20 -24.44 0.04 39.02
N LEU A 21 -25.06 -0.54 37.99
CA LEU A 21 -26.22 0.03 37.32
C LEU A 21 -27.41 0.18 38.27
N ALA A 22 -27.73 -0.84 39.07
CA ALA A 22 -28.84 -0.79 40.03
C ALA A 22 -28.63 0.32 41.07
N VAL A 23 -27.43 0.43 41.63
CA VAL A 23 -27.08 1.48 42.60
C VAL A 23 -27.13 2.87 41.96
N VAL A 24 -26.57 3.04 40.77
CA VAL A 24 -26.65 4.32 40.04
C VAL A 24 -28.11 4.70 39.77
N MET A 25 -28.96 3.74 39.37
CA MET A 25 -30.38 3.99 39.13
C MET A 25 -31.13 4.35 40.41
N MET A 26 -30.91 3.63 41.52
CA MET A 26 -31.55 3.91 42.80
C MET A 26 -31.12 5.26 43.37
N TRP A 27 -29.83 5.58 43.30
CA TRP A 27 -29.29 6.80 43.90
C TRP A 27 -29.53 8.01 43.00
N LEU A 28 -29.08 7.95 41.75
CA LEU A 28 -29.10 9.07 40.82
C LEU A 28 -30.51 9.32 40.25
N GLY A 29 -31.36 8.29 40.17
CA GLY A 29 -32.77 8.44 39.77
C GLY A 29 -33.61 9.29 40.73
N THR A 30 -33.14 9.54 41.96
CA THR A 30 -33.79 10.48 42.89
C THR A 30 -33.42 11.94 42.61
N ALA A 31 -32.26 12.19 41.99
CA ALA A 31 -31.72 13.52 41.73
C ALA A 31 -31.91 13.99 40.28
N MET A 32 -32.01 13.05 39.33
CA MET A 32 -32.16 13.34 37.90
C MET A 32 -33.15 12.38 37.23
N PRO A 33 -33.68 12.71 36.04
CA PRO A 33 -34.59 11.84 35.31
C PRO A 33 -33.95 10.46 35.08
N TRP A 34 -34.74 9.40 35.31
CA TRP A 34 -34.29 8.02 35.22
C TRP A 34 -33.55 7.65 33.90
N PRO A 35 -33.88 8.20 32.70
CA PRO A 35 -33.13 7.89 31.49
C PRO A 35 -31.68 8.40 31.54
N VAL A 36 -31.43 9.53 32.22
CA VAL A 36 -30.10 10.11 32.37
C VAL A 36 -29.27 9.24 33.30
N ALA A 37 -29.84 8.82 34.43
CA ALA A 37 -29.17 7.90 35.36
C ALA A 37 -28.80 6.57 34.68
N LEU A 38 -29.68 6.06 33.81
CA LEU A 38 -29.45 4.83 33.06
C LEU A 38 -28.28 5.00 32.07
N VAL A 39 -28.22 6.12 31.35
CA VAL A 39 -27.10 6.43 30.44
C VAL A 39 -25.78 6.56 31.21
N VAL A 40 -25.79 7.18 32.39
CA VAL A 40 -24.58 7.30 33.24
C VAL A 40 -24.09 5.93 33.69
N GLY A 41 -24.99 5.08 34.20
CA GLY A 41 -24.65 3.72 34.64
C GLY A 41 -24.12 2.86 33.49
N LEU A 42 -24.82 2.84 32.35
CA LEU A 42 -24.35 2.15 31.14
C LEU A 42 -23.06 2.75 30.58
N GLY A 43 -22.82 4.04 30.76
CA GLY A 43 -21.59 4.70 30.33
C GLY A 43 -20.37 4.23 31.13
N ILE A 44 -20.52 4.10 32.46
CA ILE A 44 -19.47 3.57 33.34
C ILE A 44 -19.15 2.11 32.97
N ASP A 45 -20.18 1.27 32.92
CA ASP A 45 -20.02 -0.16 32.64
C ASP A 45 -19.60 -0.43 31.18
N GLY A 46 -20.13 0.34 30.23
CA GLY A 46 -19.80 0.24 28.81
C GLY A 46 -18.37 0.69 28.53
N GLY A 47 -17.91 1.78 29.16
CA GLY A 47 -16.52 2.21 29.12
C GLY A 47 -15.58 1.14 29.67
N TRP A 48 -15.94 0.55 30.81
CA TRP A 48 -15.18 -0.54 31.41
C TRP A 48 -15.11 -1.78 30.51
N LEU A 49 -16.23 -2.24 29.95
CA LEU A 49 -16.25 -3.38 29.01
C LEU A 49 -15.45 -3.10 27.74
N ALA A 50 -15.54 -1.89 27.18
CA ALA A 50 -14.77 -1.52 26.00
C ALA A 50 -13.26 -1.63 26.27
N THR A 51 -12.80 -1.17 27.44
CA THR A 51 -11.40 -1.30 27.84
C THR A 51 -10.98 -2.76 28.05
N LEU A 52 -11.81 -3.58 28.71
CA LEU A 52 -11.54 -5.02 28.89
C LEU A 52 -11.48 -5.76 27.56
N ALA A 53 -12.39 -5.47 26.64
CA ALA A 53 -12.40 -6.06 25.30
C ALA A 53 -11.14 -5.66 24.52
N TYR A 54 -10.72 -4.40 24.62
CA TYR A 54 -9.51 -3.92 23.97
C TYR A 54 -8.23 -4.54 24.55
N GLU A 55 -8.12 -4.62 25.89
CA GLU A 55 -7.02 -5.31 26.57
C GLU A 55 -6.94 -6.79 26.16
N ARG A 56 -8.09 -7.48 26.09
CA ARG A 56 -8.13 -8.88 25.66
C ARG A 56 -7.72 -9.06 24.21
N ARG A 57 -8.10 -8.13 23.32
CA ARG A 57 -7.65 -8.13 21.93
C ARG A 57 -6.14 -7.94 21.82
N LEU A 58 -5.57 -6.98 22.56
CA LEU A 58 -4.13 -6.75 22.60
C LEU A 58 -3.39 -7.97 23.15
N ALA A 59 -3.88 -8.56 24.24
CA ALA A 59 -3.29 -9.75 24.84
C ALA A 59 -3.29 -10.95 23.86
N ALA A 60 -4.36 -11.11 23.06
CA ALA A 60 -4.42 -12.13 22.01
C ALA A 60 -3.41 -11.88 20.86
N GLN A 61 -2.96 -10.64 20.69
CA GLN A 61 -1.92 -10.25 19.73
C GLN A 61 -0.50 -10.29 20.33
N GLY A 62 -0.37 -10.65 21.61
CA GLY A 62 0.90 -10.60 22.34
C GLY A 62 1.38 -9.17 22.65
N ASP A 63 0.49 -8.18 22.58
CA ASP A 63 0.79 -6.77 22.85
C ASP A 63 0.09 -6.30 24.15
N HIS A 64 0.57 -5.20 24.73
CA HIS A 64 -0.03 -4.57 25.90
C HIS A 64 0.05 -3.05 25.84
N SER A 65 -0.98 -2.38 26.35
CA SER A 65 -1.03 -0.92 26.40
C SER A 65 -1.26 -0.44 27.82
N ASN A 66 -0.20 0.10 28.44
CA ASN A 66 -0.25 0.73 29.76
C ASN A 66 -1.36 1.79 29.89
N PRO A 67 -1.58 2.71 28.92
CA PRO A 67 -2.65 3.69 29.06
C PRO A 67 -4.04 3.04 29.05
N VAL A 68 -4.27 2.02 28.23
CA VAL A 68 -5.56 1.29 28.23
C VAL A 68 -5.78 0.60 29.57
N THR A 69 -4.76 -0.07 30.09
CA THR A 69 -4.81 -0.73 31.40
C THR A 69 -5.13 0.26 32.51
N ALA A 70 -4.51 1.44 32.50
CA ALA A 70 -4.80 2.50 33.47
C ALA A 70 -6.24 3.00 33.38
N VAL A 71 -6.77 3.17 32.16
CA VAL A 71 -8.18 3.56 31.94
C VAL A 71 -9.13 2.47 32.45
N GLY A 72 -8.86 1.19 32.18
CA GLY A 72 -9.66 0.08 32.68
C GLY A 72 -9.69 -0.02 34.20
N TRP A 73 -8.56 0.25 34.86
CA TRP A 73 -8.50 0.38 36.33
C TRP A 73 -9.24 1.61 36.85
N SER A 74 -9.16 2.73 36.14
CA SER A 74 -9.86 3.97 36.52
C SER A 74 -11.37 3.77 36.53
N PHE A 75 -11.94 3.09 35.53
CA PHE A 75 -13.37 2.73 35.53
C PHE A 75 -13.74 1.81 36.70
N GLY A 76 -12.91 0.80 36.99
CA GLY A 76 -13.13 -0.07 38.15
C GLY A 76 -13.12 0.71 39.49
N LEU A 77 -12.19 1.65 39.65
CA LEU A 77 -12.12 2.52 40.82
C LEU A 77 -13.31 3.47 40.92
N ILE A 78 -13.77 4.04 39.80
CA ILE A 78 -14.97 4.89 39.77
C ILE A 78 -16.21 4.09 40.17
N ALA A 79 -16.42 2.90 39.59
CA ALA A 79 -17.54 2.04 39.94
C ALA A 79 -17.53 1.65 41.43
N THR A 80 -16.36 1.24 41.95
CA THR A 80 -16.21 0.98 43.39
C THR A 80 -16.46 2.24 44.23
N GLY A 81 -15.98 3.40 43.80
CA GLY A 81 -16.23 4.67 44.49
C GLY A 81 -17.71 5.01 44.60
N VAL A 82 -18.48 4.79 43.53
CA VAL A 82 -19.95 4.96 43.53
C VAL A 82 -20.61 3.99 44.51
N LEU A 83 -20.21 2.72 44.50
CA LEU A 83 -20.75 1.71 45.42
C LEU A 83 -20.43 2.01 46.89
N VAL A 84 -19.19 2.45 47.18
CA VAL A 84 -18.79 2.87 48.53
C VAL A 84 -19.58 4.10 48.97
N ALA A 85 -19.73 5.11 48.09
CA ALA A 85 -20.51 6.31 48.41
C ALA A 85 -21.96 5.96 48.75
N HIS A 86 -22.59 5.07 47.97
CA HIS A 86 -23.94 4.58 48.27
C HIS A 86 -23.99 3.81 49.59
N ALA A 87 -23.03 2.92 49.84
CA ALA A 87 -22.96 2.15 51.09
C ALA A 87 -22.94 3.06 52.33
N LEU A 88 -22.27 4.21 52.26
CA LEU A 88 -22.18 5.17 53.36
C LEU A 88 -23.48 5.97 53.59
N THR A 89 -24.41 5.98 52.62
CA THR A 89 -25.71 6.64 52.73
C THR A 89 -26.83 5.72 53.23
N GLU A 90 -26.59 4.42 53.29
CA GLU A 90 -27.56 3.40 53.68
C GLU A 90 -27.46 3.05 55.18
N GLU A 91 -28.58 2.64 55.78
CA GLU A 91 -28.63 2.27 57.20
C GLU A 91 -27.76 1.03 57.51
N SER A 92 -27.60 0.13 56.53
CA SER A 92 -26.80 -1.09 56.64
C SER A 92 -25.49 -1.02 55.84
N ALA A 93 -24.63 -0.05 56.17
CA ALA A 93 -23.38 0.21 55.45
C ALA A 93 -22.45 -1.02 55.33
N GLY A 94 -22.41 -1.89 56.35
CA GLY A 94 -21.51 -3.05 56.38
C GLY A 94 -21.75 -4.06 55.25
N ALA A 95 -23.01 -4.35 54.93
CA ALA A 95 -23.35 -5.29 53.85
C ALA A 95 -22.99 -4.72 52.47
N TRP A 96 -23.28 -3.43 52.25
CA TRP A 96 -22.96 -2.76 50.99
C TRP A 96 -21.45 -2.56 50.78
N LEU A 97 -20.71 -2.25 51.84
CA LEU A 97 -19.25 -2.15 51.78
C LEU A 97 -18.59 -3.48 51.40
N ALA A 98 -19.16 -4.62 51.81
CA ALA A 98 -18.63 -5.93 51.41
C ALA A 98 -18.72 -6.16 49.89
N VAL A 99 -19.79 -5.68 49.25
CA VAL A 99 -20.05 -5.88 47.82
C VAL A 99 -19.44 -4.75 46.96
N ALA A 100 -19.16 -3.58 47.53
CA ALA A 100 -18.59 -2.44 46.80
C ALA A 100 -17.24 -2.71 46.12
N TRP A 101 -16.51 -3.72 46.58
CA TRP A 101 -15.21 -4.13 46.03
C TRP A 101 -15.31 -5.06 44.82
N LEU A 102 -16.51 -5.46 44.41
CA LEU A 102 -16.71 -6.37 43.26
C LEU A 102 -16.08 -5.88 41.94
N PRO A 103 -16.15 -4.59 41.54
CA PRO A 103 -15.52 -4.13 40.31
C PRO A 103 -14.00 -4.35 40.29
N ILE A 104 -13.34 -4.06 41.41
CA ILE A 104 -11.90 -4.29 41.60
C ILE A 104 -11.59 -5.79 41.60
N ALA A 105 -12.38 -6.60 42.31
CA ALA A 105 -12.20 -8.05 42.35
C ALA A 105 -12.35 -8.68 40.96
N ALA A 106 -13.34 -8.24 40.17
CA ALA A 106 -13.54 -8.69 38.79
C ALA A 106 -12.32 -8.38 37.91
N LYS A 107 -11.79 -7.15 37.98
CA LYS A 107 -10.60 -6.75 37.23
C LYS A 107 -9.36 -7.56 37.66
N ALA A 108 -9.18 -7.78 38.96
CA ALA A 108 -8.10 -8.62 39.48
C ALA A 108 -8.20 -10.06 38.97
N LEU A 109 -9.42 -10.61 38.86
CA LEU A 109 -9.62 -11.96 38.35
C LEU A 109 -9.23 -12.09 36.87
N TRP A 110 -9.46 -11.05 36.06
CA TRP A 110 -8.96 -10.98 34.68
C TRP A 110 -7.42 -10.98 34.62
N LEU A 111 -6.74 -10.30 35.55
CA LEU A 111 -5.28 -10.32 35.64
C LEU A 111 -4.74 -11.69 36.04
N VAL A 112 -5.30 -12.30 37.08
CA VAL A 112 -4.92 -13.66 37.52
C VAL A 112 -5.12 -14.65 36.39
N HIS A 113 -6.22 -14.55 35.66
CA HIS A 113 -6.46 -15.39 34.50
C HIS A 113 -5.40 -15.17 33.40
N GLY A 114 -5.07 -13.92 33.07
CA GLY A 114 -4.03 -13.62 32.08
C GLY A 114 -2.63 -14.06 32.51
N LEU A 115 -2.35 -14.13 33.82
CA LEU A 115 -1.14 -14.74 34.36
C LEU A 115 -1.18 -16.25 34.24
N TRP A 116 -2.34 -16.86 34.51
CA TRP A 116 -2.49 -18.31 34.44
C TRP A 116 -2.35 -18.83 33.01
N GLU A 117 -2.91 -18.13 32.02
CA GLU A 117 -2.70 -18.41 30.59
C GLU A 117 -1.21 -18.36 30.21
N ARG A 118 -0.43 -17.43 30.80
CA ARG A 118 1.02 -17.36 30.58
C ARG A 118 1.77 -18.51 31.24
N THR A 119 1.42 -18.89 32.46
CA THR A 119 2.06 -20.02 33.16
C THR A 119 1.69 -21.39 32.60
N ALA A 120 0.59 -21.49 31.85
CA ALA A 120 0.18 -22.72 31.17
C ALA A 120 1.00 -22.97 29.88
N LEU A 121 1.63 -21.95 29.33
CA LEU A 121 2.56 -22.06 28.20
C LEU A 121 3.96 -22.38 28.76
N THR A 122 4.62 -23.40 28.22
CA THR A 122 6.02 -23.67 28.55
C THR A 122 6.90 -22.53 28.06
N GLY A 123 8.05 -22.26 28.72
CA GLY A 123 8.97 -21.21 28.29
C GLY A 123 9.40 -21.36 26.83
N GLU A 124 9.63 -22.60 26.39
CA GLU A 124 9.92 -22.93 24.99
C GLU A 124 8.80 -22.53 24.02
N ALA A 125 7.53 -22.67 24.42
CA ALA A 125 6.41 -22.26 23.60
C ALA A 125 6.29 -20.73 23.49
N LEU A 126 6.63 -19.99 24.55
CA LEU A 126 6.66 -18.53 24.53
C LEU A 126 7.81 -18.02 23.64
N ASP A 127 9.00 -18.61 23.74
CA ASP A 127 10.14 -18.27 22.91
C ASP A 127 9.87 -18.57 21.43
N ALA A 128 9.22 -19.70 21.12
CA ALA A 128 8.80 -20.04 19.77
C ALA A 128 7.79 -19.03 19.21
N ILE A 129 6.79 -18.63 20.01
CA ILE A 129 5.82 -17.61 19.60
C ILE A 129 6.51 -16.26 19.35
N GLN A 130 7.43 -15.86 20.23
CA GLN A 130 8.18 -14.62 20.07
C GLN A 130 9.07 -14.66 18.81
N GLY A 131 9.70 -15.79 18.53
CA GLY A 131 10.46 -16.02 17.29
C GLY A 131 9.61 -15.86 16.04
N ILE A 132 8.44 -16.52 15.98
CA ILE A 132 7.51 -16.43 14.85
C ILE A 132 7.03 -14.99 14.65
N GLN A 133 6.70 -14.27 15.72
CA GLN A 133 6.26 -12.88 15.63
C GLN A 133 7.37 -11.95 15.12
N GLN A 134 8.61 -12.18 15.54
CA GLN A 134 9.74 -11.39 15.10
C GLN A 134 10.03 -11.63 13.63
N GLU A 135 10.03 -12.89 13.20
CA GLU A 135 10.23 -13.25 11.80
C GLU A 135 9.14 -12.66 10.90
N ALA A 136 7.86 -12.70 11.32
CA ALA A 136 6.78 -12.07 10.59
C ALA A 136 6.92 -10.53 10.50
N ARG A 137 7.43 -9.87 11.55
CA ARG A 137 7.71 -8.42 11.52
C ARG A 137 8.84 -8.10 10.54
N ASP A 138 9.90 -8.90 10.56
CA ASP A 138 11.07 -8.72 9.70
C ASP A 138 10.70 -8.97 8.24
N GLU A 139 9.91 -10.00 7.95
CA GLU A 139 9.38 -10.28 6.62
C GLU A 139 8.48 -9.14 6.11
N ALA A 140 7.60 -8.61 6.95
CA ALA A 140 6.77 -7.46 6.60
C ALA A 140 7.62 -6.20 6.33
N ALA A 141 8.68 -5.96 7.10
CA ALA A 141 9.60 -4.86 6.88
C ALA A 141 10.36 -5.01 5.54
N VAL A 142 10.85 -6.22 5.25
CA VAL A 142 11.51 -6.56 3.98
C VAL A 142 10.56 -6.39 2.79
N ALA A 143 9.31 -6.86 2.91
CA ALA A 143 8.30 -6.70 1.86
C ALA A 143 8.03 -5.21 1.57
N ARG A 144 7.87 -4.37 2.61
CA ARG A 144 7.73 -2.91 2.44
C ARG A 144 8.95 -2.28 1.77
N ALA A 145 10.16 -2.69 2.16
CA ALA A 145 11.39 -2.19 1.56
C ALA A 145 11.49 -2.57 0.06
N ARG A 146 11.13 -3.81 -0.30
CA ARG A 146 11.09 -4.28 -1.69
C ARG A 146 10.08 -3.50 -2.52
N LEU A 147 8.84 -3.36 -2.03
CA LEU A 147 7.81 -2.56 -2.70
C LEU A 147 8.23 -1.11 -2.90
N ARG A 148 8.93 -0.52 -1.92
CA ARG A 148 9.45 0.85 -2.04
C ARG A 148 10.55 0.96 -3.08
N ALA A 149 11.44 -0.03 -3.18
CA ALA A 149 12.49 -0.08 -4.19
C ALA A 149 11.90 -0.23 -5.61
N GLU A 150 10.92 -1.11 -5.79
CA GLU A 150 10.21 -1.27 -7.06
C GLU A 150 9.48 0.01 -7.47
N ALA A 151 8.75 0.64 -6.54
CA ALA A 151 8.07 1.91 -6.78
C ALA A 151 9.03 3.02 -7.21
N SER A 152 10.18 3.18 -6.55
CA SER A 152 11.19 4.17 -6.93
C SER A 152 11.80 3.92 -8.32
N THR A 153 11.93 2.64 -8.69
CA THR A 153 12.45 2.26 -10.02
C THR A 153 11.43 2.61 -11.11
N GLU A 154 10.15 2.32 -10.87
CA GLU A 154 9.08 2.67 -11.81
C GLU A 154 8.87 4.19 -11.90
N GLU A 155 8.97 4.93 -10.80
CA GLU A 155 8.93 6.40 -10.82
C GLU A 155 10.05 7.00 -11.67
N THR A 156 11.27 6.47 -11.53
CA THR A 156 12.42 6.88 -12.35
C THR A 156 12.18 6.58 -13.83
N ARG A 157 11.62 5.40 -14.14
CA ARG A 157 11.27 4.99 -15.50
C ARG A 157 10.21 5.89 -16.11
N LEU A 158 9.13 6.18 -15.38
CA LEU A 158 8.05 7.08 -15.83
C LEU A 158 8.57 8.50 -16.06
N THR A 159 9.45 8.99 -15.19
CA THR A 159 10.10 10.30 -15.35
C THR A 159 10.96 10.32 -16.61
N ALA A 160 11.76 9.30 -16.85
CA ALA A 160 12.61 9.20 -18.04
C ALA A 160 11.77 9.16 -19.34
N VAL A 161 10.68 8.38 -19.36
CA VAL A 161 9.75 8.31 -20.50
C VAL A 161 9.06 9.65 -20.74
N THR A 162 8.62 10.32 -19.67
CA THR A 162 7.97 11.63 -19.75
C THR A 162 8.92 12.69 -20.29
N GLN A 163 10.17 12.72 -19.80
CA GLN A 163 11.19 13.63 -20.32
C GLN A 163 11.54 13.34 -21.79
N ALA A 164 11.61 12.07 -22.19
CA ALA A 164 11.81 11.71 -23.58
C ALA A 164 10.64 12.18 -24.47
N GLY A 165 9.40 11.98 -24.02
CA GLY A 165 8.19 12.48 -24.69
C GLY A 165 8.19 14.00 -24.81
N ALA A 166 8.57 14.72 -23.75
CA ALA A 166 8.69 16.18 -23.76
C ALA A 166 9.73 16.66 -24.78
N ARG A 167 10.88 15.97 -24.88
CA ARG A 167 11.89 16.27 -25.91
C ARG A 167 11.36 16.06 -27.32
N VAL A 168 10.64 14.96 -27.58
CA VAL A 168 10.02 14.68 -28.89
C VAL A 168 8.98 15.75 -29.24
N ALA A 169 8.08 16.08 -28.31
CA ALA A 169 7.08 17.12 -28.51
C ALA A 169 7.72 18.49 -28.81
N HIS A 170 8.82 18.82 -28.11
CA HIS A 170 9.55 20.07 -28.35
C HIS A 170 10.18 20.12 -29.76
N VAL A 171 10.78 19.00 -30.21
CA VAL A 171 11.33 18.91 -31.58
C VAL A 171 10.23 19.03 -32.62
N GLN A 172 9.10 18.33 -32.44
CA GLN A 172 7.95 18.44 -33.34
C GLN A 172 7.42 19.88 -33.43
N ALA A 173 7.29 20.57 -32.29
CA ALA A 173 6.86 21.96 -32.26
C ALA A 173 7.85 22.88 -33.00
N ARG A 174 9.16 22.70 -32.80
CA ARG A 174 10.20 23.48 -33.51
C ARG A 174 10.19 23.22 -35.02
N THR A 175 10.00 21.97 -35.43
CA THR A 175 9.89 21.61 -36.84
C THR A 175 8.64 22.23 -37.47
N ALA A 176 7.48 22.15 -36.80
CA ALA A 176 6.24 22.76 -37.27
C ALA A 176 6.37 24.29 -37.42
N ASP A 177 7.00 24.97 -36.47
CA ASP A 177 7.29 26.40 -36.55
C ASP A 177 8.23 26.73 -37.72
N THR A 178 9.30 25.96 -37.92
CA THR A 178 10.23 26.15 -39.04
C THR A 178 9.54 25.98 -40.39
N LEU A 179 8.71 24.95 -40.53
CA LEU A 179 7.92 24.70 -41.74
C LEU A 179 6.90 25.81 -41.99
N SER A 180 6.21 26.27 -40.95
CA SER A 180 5.26 27.39 -41.03
C SER A 180 5.94 28.68 -41.51
N ARG A 181 7.13 29.01 -40.99
CA ARG A 181 7.92 30.16 -41.45
C ARG A 181 8.38 30.02 -42.89
N ALA A 182 8.86 28.84 -43.27
CA ALA A 182 9.26 28.56 -44.65
C ALA A 182 8.07 28.74 -45.61
N TRP A 183 6.90 28.24 -45.22
CA TRP A 183 5.66 28.43 -45.98
C TRP A 183 5.25 29.89 -46.10
N SER A 184 5.25 30.63 -44.99
CA SER A 184 4.96 32.07 -44.99
C SER A 184 5.93 32.87 -45.86
N THR A 185 7.20 32.47 -45.91
CA THR A 185 8.21 33.08 -46.78
C THR A 185 7.92 32.79 -48.25
N LEU A 186 7.54 31.55 -48.57
CA LEU A 186 7.11 31.14 -49.91
C LEU A 186 5.85 31.88 -50.38
N GLU A 187 4.84 32.03 -49.52
CA GLU A 187 3.63 32.77 -49.85
C GLU A 187 3.92 34.26 -50.04
N SER A 188 4.71 34.88 -49.15
CA SER A 188 5.16 36.27 -49.31
C SER A 188 5.93 36.48 -50.61
N ALA A 189 6.79 35.53 -50.98
CA ALA A 189 7.52 35.58 -52.25
C ALA A 189 6.59 35.45 -53.47
N ARG A 190 5.49 34.69 -53.37
CA ARG A 190 4.48 34.57 -54.42
C ARG A 190 3.65 35.85 -54.58
N GLU A 191 3.29 36.50 -53.48
CA GLU A 191 2.52 37.76 -53.48
C GLU A 191 3.37 38.97 -53.88
N GLY A 192 4.70 38.87 -53.83
CA GLY A 192 5.63 39.93 -54.22
C GLY A 192 5.55 40.30 -55.70
N GLU A 193 5.47 41.60 -55.98
CA GLU A 193 5.18 42.16 -57.32
C GLU A 193 6.21 41.80 -58.41
N ASP A 194 7.50 41.67 -58.05
CA ASP A 194 8.60 41.34 -58.96
C ASP A 194 8.74 39.84 -59.20
N THR A 195 8.66 39.03 -58.13
CA THR A 195 8.76 37.57 -58.18
C THR A 195 7.51 36.94 -58.80
N GLY A 196 6.33 37.48 -58.49
CA GLY A 196 5.07 37.14 -59.14
C GLY A 196 5.13 37.42 -60.64
N ARG A 197 5.75 38.53 -61.06
CA ARG A 197 6.01 38.83 -62.48
C ARG A 197 6.96 37.84 -63.13
N ALA A 198 8.06 37.48 -62.46
CA ALA A 198 9.03 36.51 -62.95
C ALA A 198 8.41 35.10 -63.10
N LEU A 199 7.66 34.63 -62.11
CA LEU A 199 6.92 33.37 -62.18
C LEU A 199 5.85 33.41 -63.28
N THR A 200 5.12 34.52 -63.42
CA THR A 200 4.12 34.69 -64.50
C THR A 200 4.78 34.73 -65.88
N SER A 201 5.99 35.29 -65.99
CA SER A 201 6.75 35.32 -67.26
C SER A 201 7.14 33.91 -67.75
N VAL A 202 7.43 32.98 -66.82
CA VAL A 202 7.70 31.56 -67.11
C VAL A 202 6.42 30.77 -67.44
N THR A 203 5.25 31.23 -66.96
CA THR A 203 3.95 30.60 -67.27
C THR A 203 3.31 31.15 -68.56
N THR A 204 3.81 32.25 -69.12
CA THR A 204 3.42 32.73 -70.46
C THR A 204 3.74 31.66 -71.51
N ARG A 205 2.74 31.31 -72.35
CA ARG A 205 2.81 30.19 -73.31
C ARG A 205 4.09 30.19 -74.15
N VAL A 206 5.00 29.28 -73.86
CA VAL A 206 6.05 28.87 -74.83
C VAL A 206 5.51 27.76 -75.76
N THR A 207 4.40 27.11 -75.41
CA THR A 207 3.75 26.04 -76.21
C THR A 207 2.21 26.17 -76.19
N PRO A 208 1.50 26.09 -77.32
CA PRO A 208 0.04 26.11 -77.34
C PRO A 208 -0.53 24.85 -76.65
N GLY A 209 -1.43 25.03 -75.68
CA GLY A 209 -2.16 23.93 -75.03
C GLY A 209 -1.64 23.49 -73.66
N VAL A 210 -0.50 24.02 -73.17
CA VAL A 210 0.02 23.73 -71.82
C VAL A 210 0.03 25.02 -71.00
N THR A 211 -0.79 25.07 -69.95
CA THR A 211 -0.70 26.09 -68.89
C THR A 211 0.27 25.60 -67.82
N PRO A 212 1.46 26.18 -67.65
CA PRO A 212 2.30 25.87 -66.52
C PRO A 212 1.67 26.53 -65.29
N ARG A 213 1.22 25.72 -64.34
CA ARG A 213 0.62 26.21 -63.10
C ARG A 213 1.61 25.90 -61.98
N TRP A 214 2.23 26.94 -61.44
CA TRP A 214 3.04 26.78 -60.24
C TRP A 214 2.06 26.75 -59.06
N GLU A 215 1.77 25.55 -58.56
CA GLU A 215 0.92 25.33 -57.40
C GLU A 215 1.81 25.04 -56.19
N LEU A 216 1.55 25.73 -55.08
CA LEU A 216 2.20 25.48 -53.81
C LEU A 216 1.87 24.05 -53.34
N PRO A 217 2.85 23.26 -52.86
CA PRO A 217 2.58 21.90 -52.41
C PRO A 217 1.58 21.88 -51.26
N VAL A 218 0.36 21.41 -51.49
CA VAL A 218 -0.63 21.24 -50.42
C VAL A 218 -0.14 20.10 -49.52
N TRP A 219 0.08 20.39 -48.24
CA TRP A 219 0.38 19.34 -47.27
C TRP A 219 -0.82 18.41 -47.17
N GLY A 220 -0.68 17.20 -47.73
CA GLY A 220 -1.66 16.13 -47.58
C GLY A 220 -1.64 15.54 -46.17
N PRO A 221 -2.60 14.67 -45.82
CA PRO A 221 -2.62 13.99 -44.53
C PRO A 221 -1.29 13.24 -44.32
N THR A 222 -0.64 13.50 -43.18
CA THR A 222 0.64 12.88 -42.83
C THR A 222 0.42 11.40 -42.54
N GLU A 223 0.98 10.52 -43.35
CA GLU A 223 1.15 9.11 -43.00
C GLU A 223 2.20 9.02 -41.87
N PRO A 224 1.88 8.42 -40.72
CA PRO A 224 2.89 8.19 -39.69
C PRO A 224 3.95 7.26 -40.28
N VAL A 225 5.17 7.78 -40.47
CA VAL A 225 6.34 6.95 -40.79
C VAL A 225 6.47 5.93 -39.68
N SER A 226 6.24 4.65 -40.00
CA SER A 226 6.42 3.55 -39.08
C SER A 226 7.81 3.69 -38.47
N ALA A 227 7.87 3.88 -37.15
CA ALA A 227 9.13 3.85 -36.42
C ALA A 227 9.92 2.66 -36.92
N PHE A 228 11.12 2.90 -37.46
CA PHE A 228 12.03 1.88 -37.99
C PHE A 228 11.82 0.60 -37.21
N ALA A 229 11.11 -0.37 -37.82
CA ALA A 229 11.19 -1.73 -37.37
C ALA A 229 12.68 -2.01 -37.48
N LEU A 230 13.35 -2.08 -36.34
CA LEU A 230 14.65 -2.73 -36.23
C LEU A 230 14.42 -4.10 -36.84
N GLU A 231 14.71 -4.18 -38.15
CA GLU A 231 14.73 -5.43 -38.88
C GLU A 231 15.59 -6.34 -38.04
N SER A 232 14.93 -7.38 -37.58
CA SER A 232 15.51 -8.41 -36.73
C SER A 232 16.61 -9.07 -37.54
N ALA A 233 17.80 -8.49 -37.51
CA ALA A 233 19.00 -9.07 -38.06
C ALA A 233 19.21 -10.40 -37.31
N GLY A 234 18.75 -11.49 -37.93
CA GLY A 234 18.89 -12.87 -37.46
C GLY A 234 18.62 -13.06 -35.97
N ALA A 235 17.43 -12.71 -35.48
CA ALA A 235 17.07 -13.04 -34.10
C ALA A 235 17.10 -14.58 -33.93
N LEU A 236 17.98 -15.08 -33.06
CA LEU A 236 18.04 -16.51 -32.69
C LEU A 236 16.62 -17.03 -32.40
N SER A 237 16.29 -18.23 -32.89
CA SER A 237 15.03 -18.89 -32.51
C SER A 237 15.02 -19.16 -31.00
N ASP A 238 13.84 -19.34 -30.40
CA ASP A 238 13.75 -19.58 -28.96
C ASP A 238 14.49 -20.88 -28.57
N GLU A 239 14.48 -21.91 -29.41
CA GLU A 239 15.20 -23.17 -29.20
C GLU A 239 16.72 -22.96 -29.26
N ALA A 240 17.20 -22.15 -30.21
CA ALA A 240 18.62 -21.81 -30.31
C ALA A 240 19.07 -20.94 -29.13
N LEU A 241 18.21 -20.05 -28.64
CA LEU A 241 18.45 -19.24 -27.46
C LEU A 241 18.53 -20.11 -26.20
N ASP A 242 17.63 -21.07 -26.04
CA ASP A 242 17.61 -21.98 -24.89
C ASP A 242 18.88 -22.86 -24.86
N ALA A 243 19.26 -23.45 -26.00
CA ALA A 243 20.46 -24.26 -26.11
C ALA A 243 21.75 -23.45 -25.82
N LEU A 244 21.80 -22.20 -26.28
CA LEU A 244 22.93 -21.31 -26.04
C LEU A 244 23.02 -20.87 -24.58
N VAL A 245 21.89 -20.54 -23.95
CA VAL A 245 21.82 -20.19 -22.52
C VAL A 245 22.25 -21.37 -21.65
N ASP A 246 21.79 -22.58 -21.97
CA ASP A 246 22.16 -23.80 -21.24
C ASP A 246 23.66 -24.11 -21.35
N LYS A 247 24.21 -23.99 -22.57
CA LYS A 247 25.65 -24.17 -22.81
C LYS A 247 26.50 -23.17 -22.02
N ILE A 248 26.11 -21.89 -21.98
CA ILE A 248 26.86 -20.87 -21.24
C ILE A 248 26.73 -21.13 -19.73
N ARG A 249 25.54 -21.47 -19.24
CA ARG A 249 25.31 -21.77 -17.82
C ARG A 249 26.21 -22.89 -17.30
N HIS A 250 26.36 -23.96 -18.08
CA HIS A 250 27.18 -25.12 -17.73
C HIS A 250 28.63 -25.03 -18.22
N SER A 251 29.08 -23.84 -18.64
CA SER A 251 30.49 -23.65 -19.06
C SER A 251 31.49 -23.71 -17.90
N GLU A 252 31.01 -23.56 -16.66
CA GLU A 252 31.81 -23.67 -15.44
C GLU A 252 31.10 -24.52 -14.39
N THR A 253 31.90 -25.07 -13.47
CA THR A 253 31.42 -25.83 -12.31
C THR A 253 31.87 -25.10 -11.04
N PRO A 254 30.96 -24.62 -10.19
CA PRO A 254 29.50 -24.74 -10.28
C PRO A 254 28.87 -23.90 -11.41
N ALA A 255 27.66 -24.27 -11.82
CA ALA A 255 26.94 -23.60 -12.90
C ALA A 255 26.75 -22.11 -12.62
N LEU A 256 26.91 -21.29 -13.66
CA LEU A 256 26.89 -19.83 -13.56
C LEU A 256 25.54 -19.31 -13.07
N SER A 257 25.56 -18.18 -12.37
CA SER A 257 24.33 -17.43 -12.05
C SER A 257 23.76 -16.74 -13.30
N TYR A 258 22.48 -16.35 -13.25
CA TYR A 258 21.83 -15.62 -14.34
C TYR A 258 22.61 -14.37 -14.76
N ARG A 259 23.16 -13.63 -13.79
CA ARG A 259 23.90 -12.38 -14.05
C ARG A 259 25.20 -12.63 -14.82
N GLU A 260 25.92 -13.69 -14.46
CA GLU A 260 27.17 -14.07 -15.13
C GLU A 260 26.91 -14.63 -16.53
N MET A 261 25.89 -15.48 -16.67
CA MET A 261 25.44 -15.99 -17.96
C MET A 261 25.04 -14.84 -18.90
N ALA A 262 24.21 -13.89 -18.42
CA ALA A 262 23.75 -12.76 -19.23
C ALA A 262 24.90 -11.82 -19.65
N ALA A 263 25.90 -11.64 -18.78
CA ALA A 263 27.11 -10.90 -19.13
C ALA A 263 27.92 -11.59 -20.24
N ARG A 264 28.13 -12.92 -20.12
CA ARG A 264 28.85 -13.72 -21.12
C ARG A 264 28.13 -13.81 -22.46
N PHE A 265 26.80 -13.95 -22.42
CA PHE A 265 25.96 -13.95 -23.62
C PHE A 265 26.14 -12.67 -24.44
N ARG A 266 26.14 -11.51 -23.77
CA ARG A 266 26.36 -10.21 -24.44
C ARG A 266 27.80 -10.00 -24.88
N SER A 267 28.79 -10.42 -24.07
CA SER A 267 30.21 -10.29 -24.46
C SER A 267 30.58 -11.17 -25.66
N ALA A 268 29.86 -12.27 -25.86
CA ALA A 268 29.99 -13.13 -27.04
C ALA A 268 29.33 -12.54 -28.31
N GLY A 269 28.77 -11.33 -28.24
CA GLY A 269 28.16 -10.64 -29.37
C GLY A 269 26.73 -11.07 -29.68
N HIS A 270 26.11 -11.91 -28.85
CA HIS A 270 24.71 -12.29 -29.03
C HIS A 270 23.78 -11.17 -28.56
N SER A 271 22.71 -10.94 -29.33
CA SER A 271 21.68 -9.97 -29.00
C SER A 271 20.32 -10.65 -28.83
N ALA A 272 19.65 -10.36 -27.72
CA ALA A 272 18.28 -10.78 -27.43
C ALA A 272 17.65 -9.76 -26.49
N SER A 273 16.34 -9.54 -26.61
CA SER A 273 15.62 -8.72 -25.64
C SER A 273 15.73 -9.34 -24.24
N GLU A 274 15.83 -8.52 -23.20
CA GLU A 274 15.93 -8.97 -21.79
C GLU A 274 14.77 -9.91 -21.40
N VAL A 275 13.57 -9.65 -21.92
CA VAL A 275 12.37 -10.47 -21.71
C VAL A 275 12.57 -11.90 -22.24
N ARG A 276 13.05 -12.03 -23.49
CA ARG A 276 13.34 -13.34 -24.10
C ARG A 276 14.46 -14.08 -23.38
N LEU A 277 15.53 -13.37 -22.99
CA LEU A 277 16.66 -13.97 -22.27
C LEU A 277 16.25 -14.49 -20.88
N ARG A 278 15.39 -13.77 -20.15
CA ARG A 278 14.82 -14.25 -18.89
C ARG A 278 13.87 -15.43 -19.06
N ALA A 279 13.06 -15.42 -20.12
CA ALA A 279 12.17 -16.54 -20.43
C ALA A 279 12.97 -17.82 -20.73
N ALA A 280 14.02 -17.72 -21.55
CA ALA A 280 14.95 -18.81 -21.83
C ALA A 280 15.63 -19.33 -20.55
N TRP A 281 16.16 -18.43 -19.72
CA TRP A 281 16.74 -18.80 -18.43
C TRP A 281 15.77 -19.57 -17.53
N LYS A 282 14.51 -19.13 -17.44
CA LYS A 282 13.50 -19.83 -16.64
C LYS A 282 13.21 -21.25 -17.16
N ARG A 283 13.23 -21.46 -18.47
CA ARG A 283 13.02 -22.80 -19.06
C ARG A 283 14.20 -23.74 -18.81
N VAL A 284 15.42 -23.20 -18.85
CA VAL A 284 16.66 -23.98 -18.68
C VAL A 284 17.02 -24.22 -17.21
N ALA A 285 16.67 -23.29 -16.31
CA ALA A 285 17.02 -23.34 -14.90
C ALA A 285 15.94 -23.88 -13.95
N ALA A 286 14.74 -24.17 -14.47
CA ALA A 286 13.72 -24.95 -13.77
C ALA A 286 14.15 -26.42 -13.64
#